data_AF-A0A935VZL7-F1
#
_entry.id   AF-A0A935VZL7-F1
#
_cell.length_a   1.000
_cell.length_b   1.000
_cell.length_c   1.000
_cell.angle_alpha   90.00
_cell.angle_beta   90.00
_cell.angle_gamma   90.00
#
_symmetry.space_group_name_H-M   'P 1'
#
loop_
_entity.id
_entity.type
_entity.pdbx_description
1 polymer ?
#
loop_
_entity_poly.entity_id
_entity_poly.type
_entity_poly.pdbx_seq_one_letter_code
_entity_poly.pdbx_strand_id
1 'polypeptide(L)'
;MPRCRNLAALLVLRTILMTMLLATTAAFPAEAVSVETFVIAIGGQTQPLPGFACTTFAPASPGIAFFVNTTPSVPLDGLANCGIAGLFRTIQLASNGPSSDTTSLSTSFAQNTFSGSSLALARIGGVLAEAHATFLGPSNSLITEGAASYALFEDRLTATSPSVAAGTPGTIRMRFSIAGELSVTGPPPFSSVADVELNYSVGSSGSFLLMRAQATRADLVPFATSGTGAPLAGFTLAPGSFSGAGEVDSFQLPITWGSPFAVKMGLLAGAIPGSGATTDVDFSQGATLTGIQLFANGVPIQDFSIEAESGTAYGASGVPEPTSGAMVVSGTLALVAAYRRRPLRSEHRSD
;
A
#
# COMPACT_ATOMS: atom_id res chain seq x y z
N MET A 1 14.08 84.86 9.92
CA MET A 1 13.17 84.36 8.86
C MET A 1 13.75 83.07 8.29
N PRO A 2 12.91 82.14 7.79
CA PRO A 2 12.76 80.79 8.33
C PRO A 2 13.48 79.69 7.52
N ARG A 3 13.68 78.51 8.14
CA ARG A 3 13.27 77.18 7.66
C ARG A 3 14.10 76.06 8.34
N CYS A 4 13.53 75.46 9.38
CA CYS A 4 13.89 74.12 9.85
C CYS A 4 12.65 73.49 10.46
N ARG A 5 11.91 72.73 9.64
CA ARG A 5 10.91 71.74 10.06
C ARG A 5 10.50 70.95 8.82
N ASN A 6 10.52 69.62 8.93
CA ASN A 6 10.02 68.60 7.97
C ASN A 6 11.08 67.63 7.41
N LEU A 7 11.86 66.97 8.27
CA LEU A 7 12.60 65.76 7.87
C LEU A 7 12.39 64.54 8.80
N ALA A 8 11.85 64.75 10.01
CA ALA A 8 11.65 63.66 10.96
C ALA A 8 10.39 62.81 10.70
N ALA A 9 9.42 63.30 9.92
CA ALA A 9 8.14 62.60 9.70
C ALA A 9 8.18 61.55 8.58
N LEU A 10 9.18 61.59 7.67
CA LEU A 10 9.26 60.64 6.56
C LEU A 10 10.01 59.34 6.91
N LEU A 11 10.80 59.31 7.98
CA LEU A 11 11.60 58.14 8.35
C LEU A 11 10.84 57.10 9.17
N VAL A 12 9.79 57.51 9.91
CA VAL A 12 8.99 56.59 10.74
C VAL A 12 7.97 55.81 9.89
N LEU A 13 7.55 56.35 8.74
CA LEU A 13 6.58 55.68 7.87
C LEU A 13 7.21 54.58 6.99
N ARG A 14 8.54 54.57 6.83
CA ARG A 14 9.27 53.52 6.09
C ARG A 14 9.59 52.29 6.93
N THR A 15 9.64 52.42 8.26
CA THR A 15 9.92 51.30 9.18
C THR A 15 8.68 50.50 9.52
N ILE A 16 7.47 51.08 9.39
CA ILE A 16 6.20 50.40 9.68
C ILE A 16 5.68 49.62 8.45
N LEU A 17 6.05 50.01 7.23
CA LEU A 17 5.61 49.33 6.00
C LEU A 17 6.44 48.09 5.62
N MET A 18 7.53 47.81 6.35
CA MET A 18 8.43 46.68 6.07
C MET A 18 8.28 45.52 7.07
N THR A 19 7.39 45.64 8.06
CA THR A 19 7.09 44.60 9.07
C THR A 19 5.72 43.96 8.88
N MET A 20 5.09 44.18 7.72
CA MET A 20 3.77 43.62 7.38
C MET A 20 3.76 43.01 5.98
N LEU A 21 4.90 42.49 5.52
CA LEU A 21 4.88 41.38 4.59
C LEU A 21 4.63 40.12 5.43
N LEU A 22 3.38 40.00 5.92
CA LEU A 22 2.87 38.74 6.40
C LEU A 22 3.10 37.77 5.25
N ALA A 23 4.06 36.89 5.45
CA ALA A 23 4.20 35.69 4.66
C ALA A 23 2.84 35.01 4.69
N THR A 24 2.06 35.18 3.63
CA THR A 24 1.03 34.24 3.23
C THR A 24 1.78 32.98 2.84
N THR A 25 2.34 32.29 3.85
CA THR A 25 2.56 30.85 3.76
C THR A 25 1.17 30.31 3.55
N ALA A 26 0.82 30.09 2.28
CA ALA A 26 -0.33 29.29 1.94
C ALA A 26 -0.19 28.04 2.79
N ALA A 27 -1.06 27.90 3.79
CA ALA A 27 -1.20 26.66 4.50
C ALA A 27 -1.69 25.69 3.42
N PHE A 28 -0.75 24.99 2.80
CA PHE A 28 -1.09 23.85 1.98
C PHE A 28 -1.98 22.99 2.86
N PRO A 29 -3.15 22.55 2.38
CA PRO A 29 -3.97 21.63 3.14
C PRO A 29 -3.02 20.50 3.56
N ALA A 30 -2.88 20.31 4.87
CA ALA A 30 -2.11 19.18 5.37
C ALA A 30 -2.84 17.94 4.84
N GLU A 31 -2.28 17.32 3.80
CA GLU A 31 -2.74 16.03 3.34
C GLU A 31 -2.49 15.07 4.48
N ALA A 32 -3.58 14.71 5.15
CA ALA A 32 -3.56 13.95 6.36
C ALA A 32 -3.05 12.53 6.09
N VAL A 33 -2.38 11.99 7.09
CA VAL A 33 -2.07 10.56 7.25
C VAL A 33 -3.26 9.72 6.80
N SER A 34 -3.03 8.78 5.90
CA SER A 34 -4.08 7.89 5.43
C SER A 34 -3.62 6.46 5.24
N VAL A 35 -4.56 5.54 5.43
CA VAL A 35 -4.41 4.14 5.07
C VAL A 35 -5.56 3.76 4.15
N GLU A 36 -5.27 2.95 3.15
CA GLU A 36 -6.23 2.48 2.18
C GLU A 36 -6.09 0.97 2.00
N THR A 37 -7.22 0.28 1.94
CA THR A 37 -7.28 -1.13 1.60
C THR A 37 -8.30 -1.33 0.49
N PHE A 38 -7.96 -2.16 -0.48
CA PHE A 38 -8.87 -2.61 -1.54
C PHE A 38 -8.84 -4.12 -1.62
N VAL A 39 -10.00 -4.73 -1.79
CA VAL A 39 -10.13 -6.17 -2.00
C VAL A 39 -11.17 -6.45 -3.06
N ILE A 40 -10.93 -7.46 -3.89
CA ILE A 40 -11.85 -7.95 -4.91
C ILE A 40 -11.76 -9.46 -5.01
N ALA A 41 -12.91 -10.10 -5.21
CA ALA A 41 -13.03 -11.48 -5.65
C ALA A 41 -14.24 -11.56 -6.59
N ILE A 42 -13.99 -11.94 -7.84
CA ILE A 42 -15.00 -11.96 -8.90
C ILE A 42 -14.94 -13.27 -9.69
N GLY A 43 -16.10 -13.73 -10.14
CA GLY A 43 -16.25 -14.96 -10.89
C GLY A 43 -17.57 -14.96 -11.63
N GLY A 44 -17.54 -15.15 -12.94
CA GLY A 44 -18.76 -15.28 -13.73
C GLY A 44 -18.51 -15.38 -15.22
N GLN A 45 -19.60 -15.44 -15.98
CA GLN A 45 -19.55 -15.42 -17.43
C GLN A 45 -20.44 -14.30 -17.94
N THR A 46 -19.81 -13.35 -18.62
CA THR A 46 -20.47 -12.18 -19.18
C THR A 46 -21.59 -12.61 -20.12
N GLN A 47 -22.80 -12.14 -19.85
CA GLN A 47 -23.94 -12.29 -20.75
C GLN A 47 -24.02 -11.07 -21.69
N PRO A 48 -24.11 -11.26 -23.02
CA PRO A 48 -24.31 -10.14 -23.93
C PRO A 48 -25.70 -9.54 -23.69
N LEU A 49 -25.76 -8.35 -23.09
CA LEU A 49 -26.99 -7.59 -22.94
C LEU A 49 -27.07 -6.49 -24.03
N PRO A 50 -28.23 -6.35 -24.71
CA PRO A 50 -28.42 -5.27 -25.67
C PRO A 50 -28.21 -3.90 -25.01
N GLY A 51 -27.24 -3.12 -25.48
CA GLY A 51 -26.99 -1.76 -25.00
C GLY A 51 -26.08 -1.63 -23.78
N PHE A 52 -25.45 -2.71 -23.30
CA PHE A 52 -24.53 -2.66 -22.14
C PHE A 52 -23.21 -3.37 -22.44
N ALA A 53 -22.10 -2.61 -22.41
CA ALA A 53 -20.77 -3.14 -22.69
C ALA A 53 -20.13 -3.71 -21.42
N CYS A 54 -20.54 -4.93 -21.03
CA CYS A 54 -19.81 -5.71 -20.02
C CYS A 54 -18.45 -6.25 -20.53
N THR A 55 -18.10 -5.97 -21.78
CA THR A 55 -16.96 -6.54 -22.48
C THR A 55 -15.63 -5.86 -22.19
N THR A 56 -15.60 -4.77 -21.42
CA THR A 56 -14.37 -4.02 -21.11
C THR A 56 -13.80 -4.29 -19.71
N PHE A 57 -14.39 -5.21 -18.93
CA PHE A 57 -13.90 -5.58 -17.60
C PHE A 57 -12.85 -6.68 -17.66
N ALA A 58 -11.70 -6.41 -18.27
CA ALA A 58 -10.50 -7.06 -17.75
C ALA A 58 -10.16 -6.31 -16.46
N PRO A 59 -9.89 -6.97 -15.32
CA PRO A 59 -9.24 -6.28 -14.22
C PRO A 59 -7.95 -5.71 -14.80
N ALA A 60 -7.90 -4.39 -15.01
CA ALA A 60 -6.67 -3.70 -15.33
C ALA A 60 -5.67 -4.16 -14.26
N SER A 61 -4.47 -4.61 -14.66
CA SER A 61 -3.41 -4.99 -13.72
C SER A 61 -3.34 -3.90 -12.64
N PRO A 62 -3.84 -4.14 -11.42
CA PRO A 62 -4.36 -3.00 -10.67
C PRO A 62 -3.25 -2.06 -10.18
N GLY A 63 -1.98 -2.49 -10.25
CA GLY A 63 -0.83 -1.79 -9.70
C GLY A 63 -0.63 -0.38 -10.24
N ILE A 64 -0.72 -0.18 -11.57
CA ILE A 64 -0.51 1.15 -12.15
C ILE A 64 -1.71 2.06 -11.91
N ALA A 65 -2.93 1.51 -11.93
CA ALA A 65 -4.15 2.30 -11.81
C ALA A 65 -4.31 2.89 -10.40
N PHE A 66 -3.99 2.11 -9.37
CA PHE A 66 -4.17 2.56 -7.98
C PHE A 66 -3.24 3.68 -7.56
N PHE A 67 -1.97 3.69 -7.98
CA PHE A 67 -1.04 4.77 -7.61
C PHE A 67 -1.32 6.09 -8.33
N VAL A 68 -2.05 6.07 -9.45
CA VAL A 68 -2.50 7.29 -10.16
C VAL A 68 -3.93 7.68 -9.82
N ASN A 69 -4.51 7.10 -8.76
CA ASN A 69 -5.88 7.36 -8.33
C ASN A 69 -6.94 7.03 -9.39
N THR A 70 -6.65 6.08 -10.30
CA THR A 70 -7.67 5.50 -11.15
C THR A 70 -8.23 4.28 -10.44
N THR A 71 -9.35 4.48 -9.75
CA THR A 71 -10.17 3.38 -9.26
C THR A 71 -10.46 2.45 -10.43
N PRO A 72 -10.32 1.11 -10.29
CA PRO A 72 -10.75 0.18 -11.31
C PRO A 72 -12.19 0.54 -11.69
N SER A 73 -12.44 0.79 -12.97
CA SER A 73 -13.76 1.16 -13.46
C SER A 73 -14.70 -0.03 -13.27
N VAL A 74 -15.40 -0.09 -12.15
CA VAL A 74 -16.51 -1.02 -11.94
C VAL A 74 -17.80 -0.30 -12.36
N PRO A 75 -18.74 -0.96 -13.07
CA PRO A 75 -20.02 -0.34 -13.39
C PRO A 75 -20.68 0.26 -12.16
N LEU A 76 -21.23 1.46 -12.30
CA LEU A 76 -22.08 2.07 -11.27
C LEU A 76 -23.27 1.16 -10.92
N ASP A 77 -23.76 0.40 -11.91
CA ASP A 77 -24.86 -0.55 -11.75
C ASP A 77 -24.43 -1.91 -11.14
N GLY A 78 -23.14 -2.07 -10.84
CA GLY A 78 -22.56 -3.29 -10.26
C GLY A 78 -22.27 -4.42 -11.26
N LEU A 79 -21.60 -5.46 -10.76
CA LEU A 79 -21.16 -6.62 -11.55
C LEU A 79 -22.30 -7.60 -11.88
N ALA A 80 -23.36 -7.60 -11.08
CA ALA A 80 -24.47 -8.56 -11.19
C ALA A 80 -25.21 -8.45 -12.53
N ASN A 81 -25.38 -7.23 -13.06
CA ASN A 81 -25.99 -7.01 -14.38
C ASN A 81 -25.16 -7.62 -15.52
N CYS A 82 -23.86 -7.85 -15.30
CA CYS A 82 -23.00 -8.54 -16.25
C CYS A 82 -23.04 -10.07 -16.13
N GLY A 83 -23.79 -10.64 -15.18
CA GLY A 83 -23.67 -12.07 -14.87
C GLY A 83 -22.35 -12.43 -14.18
N ILE A 84 -21.68 -11.44 -13.58
CA ILE A 84 -20.46 -11.61 -12.81
C ILE A 84 -20.84 -11.55 -11.32
N ALA A 85 -20.59 -12.63 -10.59
CA ALA A 85 -20.71 -12.64 -9.15
C ALA A 85 -19.43 -12.06 -8.52
N GLY A 86 -19.57 -11.46 -7.34
CA GLY A 86 -18.45 -10.94 -6.60
C GLY A 86 -18.71 -9.55 -6.04
N LEU A 87 -17.69 -9.04 -5.37
CA LEU A 87 -17.68 -7.71 -4.81
C LEU A 87 -16.27 -7.15 -4.88
N PHE A 88 -16.19 -5.83 -4.94
CA PHE A 88 -15.00 -5.08 -4.64
C PHE A 88 -15.32 -4.14 -3.50
N ARG A 89 -14.30 -3.79 -2.71
CA ARG A 89 -14.42 -2.83 -1.63
C ARG A 89 -13.15 -2.01 -1.56
N THR A 90 -13.30 -0.72 -1.31
CA THR A 90 -12.22 0.17 -0.92
C THR A 90 -12.59 0.80 0.41
N ILE A 91 -11.66 0.77 1.36
CA ILE A 91 -11.77 1.48 2.63
C ILE A 91 -10.57 2.42 2.69
N GLN A 92 -10.83 3.71 2.78
CA GLN A 92 -9.82 4.74 3.02
C GLN A 92 -10.12 5.41 4.35
N LEU A 93 -9.14 5.45 5.24
CA LEU A 93 -9.25 6.08 6.55
C LEU A 93 -8.22 7.19 6.65
N ALA A 94 -8.67 8.41 6.93
CA ALA A 94 -7.82 9.55 7.30
C ALA A 94 -7.39 9.42 8.77
N SER A 95 -6.67 8.35 9.11
CA SER A 95 -6.21 8.07 10.46
C SER A 95 -4.90 7.30 10.44
N ASN A 96 -4.16 7.37 11.54
CA ASN A 96 -2.95 6.58 11.77
C ASN A 96 -3.24 5.14 12.25
N GLY A 97 -4.50 4.76 12.42
CA GLY A 97 -4.89 3.40 12.79
C GLY A 97 -4.75 2.41 11.64
N PRO A 98 -4.55 1.11 11.92
CA PRO A 98 -4.54 0.11 10.87
C PRO A 98 -5.93 -0.03 10.21
N SER A 99 -5.95 -0.26 8.90
CA SER A 99 -7.11 -0.70 8.15
C SER A 99 -6.90 -2.13 7.68
N SER A 100 -7.94 -2.95 7.73
CA SER A 100 -7.92 -4.30 7.17
C SER A 100 -9.23 -4.57 6.45
N ASP A 101 -9.16 -5.26 5.33
CA ASP A 101 -10.32 -5.65 4.55
C ASP A 101 -10.13 -7.07 3.99
N THR A 102 -11.23 -7.76 3.77
CA THR A 102 -11.22 -9.11 3.22
C THR A 102 -12.49 -9.39 2.44
N THR A 103 -12.38 -10.19 1.40
CA THR A 103 -13.53 -10.72 0.68
C THR A 103 -13.26 -12.16 0.24
N SER A 104 -14.35 -12.90 0.06
CA SER A 104 -14.32 -14.26 -0.47
C SER A 104 -15.53 -14.48 -1.36
N LEU A 105 -15.35 -15.21 -2.44
CA LEU A 105 -16.41 -15.61 -3.35
C LEU A 105 -16.26 -17.09 -3.67
N SER A 106 -17.37 -17.83 -3.58
CA SER A 106 -17.50 -19.16 -4.18
C SER A 106 -18.76 -19.15 -5.02
N THR A 107 -18.63 -19.49 -6.30
CA THR A 107 -19.74 -19.42 -7.27
C THR A 107 -19.62 -20.51 -8.32
N SER A 108 -20.77 -20.86 -8.91
CA SER A 108 -20.85 -21.75 -10.05
C SER A 108 -21.68 -21.10 -11.14
N PHE A 109 -21.22 -21.17 -12.38
CA PHE A 109 -21.88 -20.54 -13.51
C PHE A 109 -21.66 -21.38 -14.77
N ALA A 110 -22.74 -21.68 -15.49
CA ALA A 110 -22.73 -22.65 -16.60
C ALA A 110 -22.09 -24.00 -16.17
N GLN A 111 -20.95 -24.37 -16.74
CA GLN A 111 -20.19 -25.58 -16.41
C GLN A 111 -18.92 -25.28 -15.59
N ASN A 112 -18.82 -24.07 -15.05
CA ASN A 112 -17.64 -23.58 -14.36
C ASN A 112 -17.90 -23.41 -12.87
N THR A 113 -16.83 -23.53 -12.10
CA THR A 113 -16.79 -23.22 -10.67
C THR A 113 -15.58 -22.33 -10.41
N PHE A 114 -15.79 -21.32 -9.57
CA PHE A 114 -14.76 -20.40 -9.13
C PHE A 114 -14.79 -20.28 -7.61
N SER A 115 -13.63 -20.28 -6.98
CA SER A 115 -13.47 -19.91 -5.58
C SER A 115 -12.26 -19.00 -5.44
N GLY A 116 -12.43 -17.84 -4.82
CA GLY A 116 -11.35 -16.91 -4.58
C GLY A 116 -11.54 -16.10 -3.30
N SER A 117 -10.43 -15.64 -2.76
CA SER A 117 -10.39 -14.79 -1.56
C SER A 117 -9.26 -13.78 -1.67
N SER A 118 -9.43 -12.66 -0.99
CA SER A 118 -8.40 -11.65 -0.89
C SER A 118 -8.44 -10.97 0.47
N LEU A 119 -7.28 -10.54 0.93
CA LEU A 119 -7.07 -9.87 2.21
C LEU A 119 -6.06 -8.75 2.02
N ALA A 120 -6.37 -7.59 2.59
CA ALA A 120 -5.50 -6.43 2.61
C ALA A 120 -5.38 -5.92 4.05
N LEU A 121 -4.17 -5.53 4.44
CA LEU A 121 -3.94 -4.79 5.69
C LEU A 121 -2.96 -3.67 5.44
N ALA A 122 -3.38 -2.45 5.78
CA ALA A 122 -2.57 -1.24 5.71
C ALA A 122 -2.37 -0.66 7.11
N ARG A 123 -1.14 -0.29 7.43
CA ARG A 123 -0.78 0.48 8.63
C ARG A 123 0.35 1.44 8.27
N ILE A 124 0.52 2.49 9.08
CA ILE A 124 1.64 3.40 8.85
C ILE A 124 2.96 2.64 8.95
N GLY A 125 3.78 2.74 7.89
CA GLY A 125 5.06 2.05 7.79
C GLY A 125 5.00 0.59 7.32
N GLY A 126 3.83 0.01 7.07
CA GLY A 126 3.76 -1.36 6.54
C GLY A 126 2.43 -1.75 5.92
N VAL A 127 2.48 -2.66 4.96
CA VAL A 127 1.32 -3.16 4.23
C VAL A 127 1.43 -4.66 4.02
N LEU A 128 0.30 -5.30 3.78
CA LEU A 128 0.15 -6.72 3.54
C LEU A 128 -0.96 -6.91 2.51
N ALA A 129 -0.75 -7.84 1.59
CA ALA A 129 -1.73 -8.20 0.59
C ALA A 129 -1.67 -9.71 0.34
N GLU A 130 -2.84 -10.35 0.26
CA GLU A 130 -3.00 -11.75 -0.08
C GLU A 130 -4.12 -11.90 -1.12
N ALA A 131 -3.94 -12.82 -2.06
CA ALA A 131 -4.94 -13.20 -3.03
C ALA A 131 -4.84 -14.69 -3.34
N HIS A 132 -5.97 -15.38 -3.33
CA HIS A 132 -6.09 -16.79 -3.67
C HIS A 132 -7.23 -16.96 -4.66
N ALA A 133 -7.04 -17.81 -5.66
CA ALA A 133 -8.09 -18.14 -6.60
C ALA A 133 -7.92 -19.54 -7.21
N THR A 134 -9.04 -20.22 -7.39
CA THR A 134 -9.16 -21.51 -8.07
C THR A 134 -10.27 -21.44 -9.11
N PHE A 135 -10.05 -22.07 -10.25
CA PHE A 135 -11.05 -22.15 -11.30
C PHE A 135 -11.07 -23.54 -11.93
N LEU A 136 -12.27 -24.10 -12.08
CA LEU A 136 -12.49 -25.38 -12.72
C LEU A 136 -13.62 -25.24 -13.73
N GLY A 137 -13.34 -25.64 -14.98
CA GLY A 137 -14.28 -25.58 -16.09
C GLY A 137 -13.64 -25.01 -17.36
N PRO A 138 -14.33 -25.06 -18.51
CA PRO A 138 -13.81 -24.53 -19.77
C PRO A 138 -13.64 -23.01 -19.73
N SER A 139 -12.45 -22.50 -20.08
CA SER A 139 -12.18 -21.06 -20.20
C SER A 139 -12.55 -20.52 -21.60
N ASN A 140 -13.05 -19.28 -21.66
CA ASN A 140 -13.31 -18.54 -22.90
C ASN A 140 -13.27 -17.02 -22.64
N SER A 141 -13.32 -16.21 -23.70
CA SER A 141 -13.19 -14.74 -23.59
C SER A 141 -14.34 -14.03 -22.87
N LEU A 142 -15.41 -14.72 -22.50
CA LEU A 142 -16.53 -14.16 -21.72
C LEU A 142 -16.40 -14.47 -20.23
N ILE A 143 -15.45 -15.31 -19.82
CA ILE A 143 -15.23 -15.61 -18.40
C ILE A 143 -14.44 -14.47 -17.78
N THR A 144 -14.86 -14.09 -16.58
CA THR A 144 -14.15 -13.12 -15.74
C THR A 144 -13.99 -13.73 -14.37
N GLU A 145 -12.76 -13.98 -13.99
CA GLU A 145 -12.36 -14.66 -12.77
C GLU A 145 -11.11 -14.02 -12.17
N GLY A 146 -11.05 -13.98 -10.84
CA GLY A 146 -9.84 -13.57 -10.13
C GLY A 146 -10.11 -13.01 -8.75
N ALA A 147 -9.05 -12.97 -7.96
CA ALA A 147 -9.01 -12.26 -6.69
C ALA A 147 -7.82 -11.32 -6.69
N ALA A 148 -7.97 -10.15 -6.07
CA ALA A 148 -6.86 -9.25 -5.84
C ALA A 148 -7.07 -8.47 -4.56
N SER A 149 -5.98 -8.06 -3.94
CA SER A 149 -5.96 -7.15 -2.81
C SER A 149 -4.90 -6.10 -3.01
N TYR A 150 -5.11 -4.97 -2.35
CA TYR A 150 -4.18 -3.87 -2.29
C TYR A 150 -4.23 -3.22 -0.92
N ALA A 151 -3.07 -2.87 -0.39
CA ALA A 151 -2.94 -2.09 0.83
C ALA A 151 -1.97 -0.95 0.59
N LEU A 152 -2.32 0.25 1.04
CA LEU A 152 -1.51 1.47 0.94
C LEU A 152 -1.50 2.21 2.27
N PHE A 153 -0.35 2.79 2.59
CA PHE A 153 -0.30 3.87 3.56
C PHE A 153 0.31 5.13 2.92
N GLU A 154 -0.08 6.25 3.48
CA GLU A 154 0.49 7.56 3.22
C GLU A 154 0.77 8.25 4.56
N ASP A 155 2.00 8.76 4.70
CA ASP A 155 2.40 9.60 5.82
C ASP A 155 3.17 10.81 5.31
N ARG A 156 3.19 11.88 6.10
CA ARG A 156 3.86 13.12 5.78
C ARG A 156 5.03 13.31 6.73
N LEU A 157 6.23 13.34 6.15
CA LEU A 157 7.49 13.33 6.87
C LEU A 157 8.21 14.67 6.69
N THR A 158 8.88 15.14 7.75
CA THR A 158 9.79 16.29 7.71
C THR A 158 11.15 15.86 8.22
N ALA A 159 12.14 15.87 7.32
CA ALA A 159 13.52 15.54 7.66
C ALA A 159 14.26 16.80 8.17
N THR A 160 14.88 16.72 9.34
CA THR A 160 15.73 17.80 9.90
C THR A 160 17.07 17.25 10.39
N SER A 161 18.10 18.09 10.43
CA SER A 161 19.41 17.74 10.95
C SER A 161 20.11 19.00 11.50
N PRO A 162 20.88 18.92 12.59
CA PRO A 162 21.70 20.04 13.04
C PRO A 162 22.86 20.36 12.09
N SER A 163 23.28 19.41 11.24
CA SER A 163 24.38 19.57 10.29
C SER A 163 23.93 20.05 8.90
N VAL A 164 22.62 20.11 8.63
CA VAL A 164 22.03 20.52 7.35
C VAL A 164 20.99 21.62 7.55
N ALA A 165 21.24 22.80 6.98
CA ALA A 165 20.30 23.92 7.07
C ALA A 165 18.96 23.61 6.38
N ALA A 166 17.86 24.07 6.96
CA ALA A 166 16.54 23.98 6.34
C ALA A 166 16.52 24.71 4.99
N GLY A 167 15.77 24.17 4.02
CA GLY A 167 15.74 24.61 2.63
C GLY A 167 16.83 24.00 1.74
N THR A 168 17.79 23.25 2.31
CA THR A 168 18.84 22.59 1.51
C THR A 168 18.25 21.47 0.66
N PRO A 169 18.54 21.38 -0.65
CA PRO A 169 18.19 20.22 -1.46
C PRO A 169 18.87 18.95 -0.97
N GLY A 170 18.13 17.86 -0.88
CA GLY A 170 18.64 16.56 -0.45
C GLY A 170 18.00 15.41 -1.21
N THR A 171 18.37 14.18 -0.86
CA THR A 171 17.67 12.98 -1.32
C THR A 171 17.36 12.05 -0.16
N ILE A 172 16.34 11.21 -0.36
CA ILE A 172 15.97 10.13 0.54
C ILE A 172 16.07 8.80 -0.19
N ARG A 173 16.61 7.79 0.49
CA ARG A 173 16.50 6.38 0.11
C ARG A 173 15.78 5.64 1.24
N MET A 174 14.79 4.86 0.88
CA MET A 174 14.00 4.04 1.79
C MET A 174 14.39 2.58 1.59
N ARG A 175 14.38 1.82 2.68
CA ARG A 175 14.63 0.39 2.71
C ARG A 175 13.42 -0.34 3.23
N PHE A 176 13.03 -1.38 2.52
CA PHE A 176 11.85 -2.17 2.87
C PHE A 176 12.25 -3.62 3.11
N SER A 177 11.83 -4.18 4.23
CA SER A 177 11.82 -5.62 4.45
C SER A 177 10.55 -6.20 3.84
N ILE A 178 10.71 -7.19 2.98
CA ILE A 178 9.63 -7.82 2.22
C ILE A 178 9.72 -9.31 2.44
N ALA A 179 8.60 -9.95 2.75
CA ALA A 179 8.52 -11.40 2.85
C ALA A 179 7.16 -11.91 2.34
N GLY A 180 7.21 -13.04 1.65
CA GLY A 180 6.03 -13.65 1.08
C GLY A 180 6.34 -14.66 -0.01
N GLU A 181 5.28 -15.15 -0.62
CA GLU A 181 5.33 -16.10 -1.70
C GLU A 181 4.20 -15.91 -2.71
N LEU A 182 4.41 -16.43 -3.90
CA LEU A 182 3.37 -16.65 -4.88
C LEU A 182 3.57 -17.99 -5.57
N SER A 183 2.47 -18.61 -5.99
CA SER A 183 2.50 -19.87 -6.71
C SER A 183 1.37 -20.02 -7.72
N VAL A 184 1.64 -20.79 -8.77
CA VAL A 184 0.65 -21.29 -9.73
C VAL A 184 0.78 -22.81 -9.76
N THR A 185 -0.33 -23.51 -9.52
CA THR A 185 -0.42 -24.96 -9.67
C THR A 185 -1.56 -25.34 -10.61
N GLY A 186 -1.53 -26.55 -11.18
CA GLY A 186 -2.52 -27.02 -12.16
C GLY A 186 -1.89 -27.54 -13.45
N PRO A 187 -2.69 -28.16 -14.34
CA PRO A 187 -2.19 -28.73 -15.57
C PRO A 187 -1.80 -27.63 -16.58
N PRO A 188 -0.57 -27.64 -17.13
CA PRO A 188 -0.28 -26.89 -18.34
C PRO A 188 -1.21 -27.32 -19.49
N PRO A 189 -1.51 -26.47 -20.48
CA PRO A 189 -0.83 -25.21 -20.82
C PRO A 189 -1.58 -23.95 -20.36
N PHE A 190 -2.64 -24.07 -19.55
CA PHE A 190 -3.48 -22.93 -19.23
C PHE A 190 -2.67 -21.84 -18.50
N SER A 191 -2.74 -20.62 -19.03
CA SER A 191 -2.14 -19.46 -18.40
C SER A 191 -2.94 -19.11 -17.14
N SER A 192 -2.25 -19.05 -16.01
CA SER A 192 -2.72 -18.37 -14.80
C SER A 192 -1.88 -17.12 -14.59
N VAL A 193 -2.17 -16.30 -13.61
CA VAL A 193 -1.33 -15.17 -13.22
C VAL A 193 -1.38 -15.00 -11.71
N ALA A 194 -0.28 -15.34 -11.03
CA ALA A 194 0.02 -14.84 -9.70
C ALA A 194 0.95 -13.64 -9.87
N ASP A 195 0.56 -12.47 -9.39
CA ASP A 195 1.32 -11.21 -9.55
C ASP A 195 1.37 -10.49 -8.21
N VAL A 196 2.56 -10.00 -7.84
CA VAL A 196 2.77 -9.12 -6.70
C VAL A 196 3.52 -7.88 -7.18
N GLU A 197 3.04 -6.71 -6.80
CA GLU A 197 3.65 -5.43 -7.15
C GLU A 197 3.71 -4.53 -5.93
N LEU A 198 4.91 -4.04 -5.61
CA LEU A 198 5.13 -3.07 -4.55
C LEU A 198 5.63 -1.79 -5.19
N ASN A 199 4.87 -0.70 -5.06
CA ASN A 199 5.29 0.63 -5.51
C ASN A 199 5.34 1.62 -4.35
N TYR A 200 6.00 2.74 -4.59
CA TYR A 200 6.17 3.82 -3.63
C TYR A 200 6.28 5.18 -4.33
N SER A 201 6.05 6.26 -3.58
CA SER A 201 6.30 7.63 -4.03
C SER A 201 6.77 8.52 -2.87
N VAL A 202 7.47 9.60 -3.21
CA VAL A 202 7.96 10.60 -2.25
C VAL A 202 7.66 12.02 -2.74
N GLY A 203 6.99 12.82 -1.92
CA GLY A 203 6.52 14.16 -2.27
C GLY A 203 5.63 14.12 -3.49
N SER A 204 5.87 15.02 -4.43
CA SER A 204 5.21 15.09 -5.74
C SER A 204 5.91 14.27 -6.82
N SER A 205 6.87 13.41 -6.47
CA SER A 205 7.45 12.48 -7.43
C SER A 205 6.40 11.47 -7.89
N GLY A 206 6.56 10.95 -9.11
CA GLY A 206 5.68 9.88 -9.62
C GLY A 206 5.75 8.62 -8.76
N SER A 207 4.87 7.65 -9.07
CA SER A 207 4.99 6.31 -8.49
C SER A 207 6.14 5.55 -9.13
N PHE A 208 6.92 4.86 -8.32
CA PHE A 208 8.03 4.03 -8.74
C PHE A 208 7.81 2.59 -8.31
N LEU A 209 8.11 1.65 -9.20
CA LEU A 209 8.19 0.24 -8.87
C LEU A 209 9.35 0.01 -7.91
N LEU A 210 9.09 -0.65 -6.78
CA LEU A 210 10.12 -1.12 -5.85
C LEU A 210 10.45 -2.60 -6.10
N MET A 211 9.43 -3.43 -6.27
CA MET A 211 9.57 -4.86 -6.52
C MET A 211 8.35 -5.38 -7.29
N ARG A 212 8.58 -6.30 -8.23
CA ARG A 212 7.54 -7.10 -8.87
C ARG A 212 7.97 -8.55 -8.99
N ALA A 213 7.04 -9.47 -8.75
CA ALA A 213 7.20 -10.87 -9.15
C ALA A 213 5.90 -11.39 -9.78
N GLN A 214 6.02 -12.23 -10.79
CA GLN A 214 4.89 -12.75 -11.55
C GLN A 214 5.13 -14.19 -12.02
N ALA A 215 4.25 -15.11 -11.63
CA ALA A 215 4.19 -16.48 -12.15
C ALA A 215 2.98 -16.61 -13.07
N THR A 216 3.20 -17.13 -14.29
CA THR A 216 2.12 -17.27 -15.27
C THR A 216 1.71 -18.72 -15.54
N ARG A 217 2.57 -19.68 -15.19
CA ARG A 217 2.35 -21.11 -15.40
C ARG A 217 3.13 -21.93 -14.38
N ALA A 218 2.61 -23.10 -14.05
CA ALA A 218 3.22 -24.02 -13.09
C ALA A 218 4.59 -24.57 -13.54
N ASP A 219 4.86 -24.60 -14.85
CA ASP A 219 6.07 -25.19 -15.44
C ASP A 219 7.13 -24.17 -15.89
N LEU A 220 6.89 -22.87 -15.69
CA LEU A 220 7.81 -21.80 -16.07
C LEU A 220 8.39 -21.12 -14.83
N VAL A 221 9.68 -20.74 -14.91
CA VAL A 221 10.30 -19.91 -13.87
C VAL A 221 9.66 -18.52 -13.89
N PRO A 222 9.17 -18.00 -12.74
CA PRO A 222 8.56 -16.68 -12.66
C PRO A 222 9.50 -15.54 -13.07
N PHE A 223 8.91 -14.44 -13.50
CA PHE A 223 9.60 -13.17 -13.60
C PHE A 223 9.71 -12.52 -12.21
N ALA A 224 10.85 -11.96 -11.86
CA ALA A 224 11.00 -11.15 -10.65
C ALA A 224 12.07 -10.06 -10.83
N THR A 225 11.80 -8.85 -10.35
CA THR A 225 12.72 -7.71 -10.44
C THR A 225 12.55 -6.75 -9.27
N SER A 226 13.62 -6.03 -8.91
CA SER A 226 13.53 -4.80 -8.13
C SER A 226 13.47 -3.58 -9.05
N GLY A 227 12.99 -2.46 -8.53
CA GLY A 227 12.97 -1.18 -9.24
C GLY A 227 14.36 -0.70 -9.64
N THR A 228 15.35 -0.92 -8.77
CA THR A 228 16.74 -0.49 -8.97
C THR A 228 17.55 -1.44 -9.87
N GLY A 229 16.99 -2.58 -10.25
CA GLY A 229 17.69 -3.65 -10.98
C GLY A 229 18.63 -4.47 -10.10
N ALA A 230 18.71 -4.19 -8.79
CA ALA A 230 19.45 -5.03 -7.85
C ALA A 230 18.79 -6.42 -7.72
N PRO A 231 19.58 -7.50 -7.53
CA PRO A 231 19.03 -8.82 -7.27
C PRO A 231 18.15 -8.84 -6.02
N LEU A 232 17.05 -9.58 -6.06
CA LEU A 232 16.17 -9.82 -4.90
C LEU A 232 16.79 -10.89 -3.99
N ALA A 233 17.84 -10.51 -3.25
CA ALA A 233 18.54 -11.40 -2.34
C ALA A 233 17.58 -11.95 -1.25
N GLY A 234 17.67 -13.26 -0.98
CA GLY A 234 16.81 -13.95 0.00
C GLY A 234 15.52 -14.53 -0.58
N PHE A 235 15.24 -14.29 -1.87
CA PHE A 235 14.16 -14.94 -2.60
C PHE A 235 14.65 -16.10 -3.47
N THR A 236 13.81 -17.12 -3.60
CA THR A 236 14.03 -18.31 -4.42
C THR A 236 13.01 -18.34 -5.56
N LEU A 237 13.48 -18.69 -6.76
CA LEU A 237 12.66 -18.92 -7.93
C LEU A 237 12.64 -20.41 -8.25
N ALA A 238 11.45 -20.97 -8.46
CA ALA A 238 11.24 -22.32 -8.96
C ALA A 238 10.10 -22.31 -9.98
N PRO A 239 9.93 -23.36 -10.82
CA PRO A 239 8.79 -23.44 -11.72
C PRO A 239 7.48 -23.15 -11.01
N GLY A 240 6.71 -22.18 -11.53
CA GLY A 240 5.44 -21.74 -10.99
C GLY A 240 5.47 -21.01 -9.67
N SER A 241 6.63 -20.77 -9.04
CA SER A 241 6.69 -20.25 -7.67
C SER A 241 7.86 -19.29 -7.39
N PHE A 242 7.58 -18.30 -6.54
CA PHE A 242 8.54 -17.34 -6.02
C PHE A 242 8.29 -17.20 -4.53
N SER A 243 9.31 -17.33 -3.70
CA SER A 243 9.16 -17.28 -2.24
C SER A 243 10.42 -16.83 -1.53
N GLY A 244 10.28 -16.19 -0.38
CA GLY A 244 11.40 -15.84 0.48
C GLY A 244 11.19 -14.55 1.24
N ALA A 245 12.30 -13.99 1.74
CA ALA A 245 12.33 -12.75 2.47
C ALA A 245 13.64 -12.01 2.20
N GLY A 246 13.58 -10.68 2.07
CA GLY A 246 14.75 -9.87 1.78
C GLY A 246 14.52 -8.39 2.03
N GLU A 247 15.58 -7.60 1.91
CA GLU A 247 15.51 -6.13 1.92
C GLU A 247 15.66 -5.57 0.52
N VAL A 248 14.82 -4.59 0.16
CA VAL A 248 14.88 -3.90 -1.12
C VAL A 248 14.98 -2.40 -0.87
N ASP A 249 16.01 -1.78 -1.47
CA ASP A 249 16.25 -0.34 -1.39
C ASP A 249 15.55 0.39 -2.55
N SER A 250 15.00 1.57 -2.25
CA SER A 250 14.44 2.49 -3.22
C SER A 250 15.53 3.23 -4.03
N PHE A 251 15.13 3.90 -5.10
CA PHE A 251 15.94 4.98 -5.67
C PHE A 251 16.13 6.13 -4.66
N GLN A 252 17.17 6.93 -4.87
CA GLN A 252 17.29 8.21 -4.19
C GLN A 252 16.31 9.21 -4.81
N LEU A 253 15.32 9.65 -4.04
CA LEU A 253 14.32 10.62 -4.48
C LEU A 253 14.57 12.00 -3.87
N PRO A 254 14.31 13.09 -4.61
CA PRO A 254 14.60 14.44 -4.14
C PRO A 254 13.68 14.84 -2.98
N ILE A 255 14.26 15.52 -2.00
CA ILE A 255 13.55 16.18 -0.90
C ILE A 255 14.16 17.57 -0.66
N THR A 256 13.51 18.36 0.19
CA THR A 256 14.08 19.59 0.72
C THR A 256 14.13 19.47 2.24
N TRP A 257 15.32 19.60 2.83
CA TRP A 257 15.50 19.51 4.28
C TRP A 257 14.66 20.57 5.00
N GLY A 258 14.00 20.19 6.09
CA GLY A 258 13.08 21.04 6.84
C GLY A 258 11.73 21.30 6.18
N SER A 259 11.49 20.80 4.97
CA SER A 259 10.19 20.87 4.30
C SER A 259 9.47 19.52 4.39
N PRO A 260 8.16 19.51 4.67
CA PRO A 260 7.39 18.28 4.69
C PRO A 260 7.20 17.69 3.29
N PHE A 261 7.19 16.37 3.19
CA PHE A 261 6.91 15.61 1.98
C PHE A 261 6.08 14.35 2.30
N ALA A 262 5.18 13.97 1.40
CA ALA A 262 4.42 12.73 1.53
C ALA A 262 5.30 11.51 1.22
N VAL A 263 5.09 10.40 1.89
CA VAL A 263 5.62 9.09 1.53
C VAL A 263 4.43 8.17 1.37
N LYS A 264 4.29 7.59 0.18
CA LYS A 264 3.26 6.58 -0.09
C LYS A 264 3.94 5.26 -0.39
N MET A 265 3.37 4.18 0.11
CA MET A 265 3.79 2.83 -0.22
C MET A 265 2.55 1.97 -0.33
N GLY A 266 2.52 1.08 -1.32
CA GLY A 266 1.41 0.17 -1.49
C GLY A 266 1.82 -1.13 -2.15
N LEU A 267 1.21 -2.21 -1.68
CA LEU A 267 1.45 -3.58 -2.12
C LEU A 267 0.17 -4.13 -2.72
N LEU A 268 0.31 -4.73 -3.89
CA LEU A 268 -0.74 -5.43 -4.61
C LEU A 268 -0.43 -6.92 -4.64
N ALA A 269 -1.45 -7.74 -4.42
CA ALA A 269 -1.44 -9.17 -4.68
C ALA A 269 -2.60 -9.51 -5.62
N GLY A 270 -2.33 -10.25 -6.69
CA GLY A 270 -3.32 -10.64 -7.70
C GLY A 270 -3.23 -12.12 -8.06
N ALA A 271 -4.36 -12.80 -8.05
CA ALA A 271 -4.50 -14.22 -8.38
C ALA A 271 -5.59 -14.42 -9.46
N ILE A 272 -5.18 -14.78 -10.67
CA ILE A 272 -6.04 -15.07 -11.81
C ILE A 272 -5.79 -16.52 -12.26
N PRO A 273 -6.66 -17.48 -11.91
CA PRO A 273 -6.44 -18.89 -12.19
C PRO A 273 -6.85 -19.23 -13.64
N GLY A 274 -6.09 -20.11 -14.29
CA GLY A 274 -6.50 -20.78 -15.51
C GLY A 274 -7.42 -21.98 -15.24
N SER A 275 -7.89 -22.64 -16.31
CA SER A 275 -8.71 -23.86 -16.22
C SER A 275 -8.02 -25.00 -15.46
N GLY A 276 -8.62 -25.44 -14.35
CA GLY A 276 -8.07 -26.49 -13.50
C GLY A 276 -6.86 -26.06 -12.67
N ALA A 277 -6.60 -24.76 -12.58
CA ALA A 277 -5.45 -24.20 -11.88
C ALA A 277 -5.84 -23.55 -10.55
N THR A 278 -4.85 -23.46 -9.68
CA THR A 278 -4.88 -22.69 -8.44
C THR A 278 -3.78 -21.64 -8.51
N THR A 279 -4.07 -20.44 -8.05
CA THR A 279 -3.13 -19.34 -7.98
C THR A 279 -3.17 -18.73 -6.59
N ASP A 280 -2.00 -18.64 -5.97
CA ASP A 280 -1.80 -18.14 -4.63
C ASP A 280 -0.79 -17.00 -4.65
N VAL A 281 -1.09 -15.93 -3.92
CA VAL A 281 -0.17 -14.84 -3.60
C VAL A 281 -0.35 -14.57 -2.11
N ASP A 282 0.63 -14.96 -1.31
CA ASP A 282 0.65 -14.79 0.14
C ASP A 282 1.82 -13.88 0.52
N PHE A 283 1.53 -12.59 0.72
CA PHE A 283 2.44 -11.65 1.35
C PHE A 283 1.89 -11.24 2.71
N SER A 284 1.42 -12.22 3.50
CA SER A 284 0.95 -12.08 4.89
C SER A 284 2.01 -11.51 5.84
N GLN A 285 3.30 -11.67 5.51
CA GLN A 285 4.38 -10.99 6.22
C GLN A 285 4.62 -9.56 5.71
N GLY A 286 4.16 -9.27 4.51
CA GLY A 286 4.01 -7.93 3.97
C GLY A 286 5.31 -7.26 3.53
N ALA A 287 5.21 -5.95 3.37
CA ALA A 287 6.32 -5.05 3.17
C ALA A 287 6.32 -4.01 4.30
N THR A 288 7.45 -3.80 4.96
CA THR A 288 7.62 -2.86 6.07
C THR A 288 8.79 -1.92 5.80
N LEU A 289 8.63 -0.62 6.06
CA LEU A 289 9.72 0.37 5.96
C LEU A 289 10.69 0.20 7.15
N THR A 290 11.82 -0.46 6.89
CA THR A 290 12.84 -0.82 7.90
C THR A 290 14.05 0.10 7.90
N GLY A 291 14.15 1.06 6.97
CA GLY A 291 15.27 2.01 6.97
C GLY A 291 15.00 3.26 6.17
N ILE A 292 15.57 4.38 6.63
CA ILE A 292 15.63 5.64 5.89
C ILE A 292 17.07 6.14 5.91
N GLN A 293 17.60 6.43 4.73
CA GLN A 293 18.89 7.10 4.54
C GLN A 293 18.64 8.45 3.89
N LEU A 294 19.17 9.50 4.50
CA LEU A 294 19.08 10.86 3.99
C LEU A 294 20.45 11.32 3.49
N PHE A 295 20.44 12.14 2.44
CA PHE A 295 21.64 12.67 1.82
C PHE A 295 21.52 14.19 1.67
N ALA A 296 22.65 14.88 1.84
CA ALA A 296 22.81 16.27 1.43
C ALA A 296 24.04 16.36 0.52
N ASN A 297 23.87 16.94 -0.68
CA ASN A 297 24.93 17.00 -1.70
C ASN A 297 25.56 15.62 -2.02
N GLY A 298 24.76 14.56 -2.01
CA GLY A 298 25.19 13.18 -2.27
C GLY A 298 25.92 12.48 -1.12
N VAL A 299 26.12 13.15 0.02
CA VAL A 299 26.76 12.57 1.21
C VAL A 299 25.69 12.09 2.20
N PRO A 300 25.78 10.85 2.73
CA PRO A 300 24.86 10.37 3.76
C PRO A 300 24.94 11.20 5.04
N ILE A 301 23.79 11.57 5.59
CA ILE A 301 23.65 12.27 6.87
C ILE A 301 23.27 11.26 7.94
N GLN A 302 24.05 11.19 9.01
CA GLN A 302 23.86 10.22 10.11
C GLN A 302 23.04 10.81 11.27
N ASP A 303 23.19 12.11 11.50
CA ASP A 303 22.55 12.87 12.55
C ASP A 303 21.31 13.59 12.02
N PHE A 304 20.21 12.86 11.86
CA PHE A 304 18.94 13.44 11.43
C PHE A 304 17.80 13.02 12.35
N SER A 305 16.70 13.77 12.27
CA SER A 305 15.42 13.38 12.84
C SER A 305 14.34 13.47 11.76
N ILE A 306 13.33 12.62 11.90
CA ILE A 306 12.14 12.63 11.05
C ILE A 306 10.94 12.88 11.95
N GLU A 307 10.26 13.99 11.71
CA GLU A 307 8.96 14.27 12.28
C GLU A 307 7.89 13.74 11.31
N ALA A 308 6.99 12.90 11.79
CA ALA A 308 5.90 12.35 11.01
C ALA A 308 4.55 12.85 11.54
N GLU A 309 3.65 13.22 10.64
CA GLU A 309 2.30 13.67 11.03
C GLU A 309 1.47 12.55 11.68
N SER A 310 1.77 11.28 11.40
CA SER A 310 1.16 10.14 12.08
C SER A 310 1.57 9.98 13.54
N GLY A 311 2.64 10.68 13.97
CA GLY A 311 3.33 10.45 15.23
C GLY A 311 4.21 9.20 15.24
N THR A 312 4.31 8.47 14.13
CA THR A 312 5.20 7.31 14.00
C THR A 312 6.65 7.77 14.07
N ALA A 313 7.45 7.15 14.93
CA ALA A 313 8.88 7.42 14.96
C ALA A 313 9.53 6.79 13.72
N TYR A 314 10.23 7.59 12.94
CA TYR A 314 11.09 7.11 11.86
C TYR A 314 12.54 7.49 12.17
N GLY A 315 13.47 6.58 11.92
CA GLY A 315 14.90 6.83 12.08
C GLY A 315 15.76 6.12 11.06
N ALA A 316 17.07 6.10 11.30
CA ALA A 316 18.03 5.36 10.48
C ALA A 316 17.67 3.86 10.40
N SER A 317 17.09 3.31 11.46
CA SER A 317 16.58 1.93 11.55
C SER A 317 15.10 1.79 11.15
N GLY A 318 14.54 2.75 10.42
CA GLY A 318 13.15 2.71 9.94
C GLY A 318 12.13 2.98 11.03
N VAL A 319 10.95 2.38 10.88
CA VAL A 319 9.92 2.36 11.93
C VAL A 319 10.35 1.35 12.99
N PRO A 320 10.52 1.75 14.27
CA PRO A 320 10.77 0.79 15.33
C PRO A 320 9.66 -0.25 15.31
N GLU A 321 10.02 -1.54 15.22
CA GLU A 321 9.03 -2.56 15.43
C GLU A 321 8.37 -2.30 16.79
N PRO A 322 7.02 -2.30 16.87
CA PRO A 322 6.34 -2.10 18.14
C PRO A 322 6.89 -3.13 19.11
N THR A 323 7.59 -2.66 20.15
CA THR A 323 8.34 -3.55 21.06
C THR A 323 7.44 -4.73 21.41
N SER A 324 7.82 -5.93 20.97
CA SER A 324 6.94 -7.10 21.00
C SER A 324 6.43 -7.36 22.42
N GLY A 325 7.24 -6.97 23.42
CA GLY A 325 6.86 -6.95 24.84
C GLY A 325 5.63 -6.09 25.16
N ALA A 326 5.49 -4.88 24.62
CA ALA A 326 4.32 -4.03 24.88
C ALA A 326 3.03 -4.64 24.32
N MET A 327 3.10 -5.25 23.12
CA MET A 327 1.99 -5.98 22.50
C MET A 327 1.63 -7.24 23.28
N VAL A 328 2.62 -8.01 23.75
CA VAL A 328 2.39 -9.20 24.57
C VAL A 328 1.77 -8.82 25.92
N VAL A 329 2.25 -7.74 26.56
CA VAL A 329 1.70 -7.26 27.83
C VAL A 329 0.27 -6.74 27.67
N SER A 330 -0.02 -5.96 26.64
CA SER A 330 -1.38 -5.47 26.39
C SER A 330 -2.34 -6.61 26.02
N GLY A 331 -1.89 -7.57 25.20
CA GLY A 331 -2.67 -8.77 24.85
C GLY A 331 -2.96 -9.66 26.05
N THR A 332 -1.97 -9.90 26.91
CA THR A 332 -2.16 -10.68 28.15
C THR A 332 -3.10 -9.97 29.12
N LEU A 333 -2.97 -8.65 29.29
CA LEU A 333 -3.90 -7.86 30.11
C LEU A 333 -5.34 -7.91 29.57
N ALA A 334 -5.52 -7.82 28.25
CA ALA A 334 -6.84 -7.94 27.62
C ALA A 334 -7.46 -9.33 27.83
N LEU A 335 -6.67 -10.40 27.68
CA LEU A 335 -7.11 -11.77 27.96
C LEU A 335 -7.48 -11.97 29.44
N VAL A 336 -6.69 -11.44 30.37
CA VAL A 336 -6.99 -11.50 31.81
C VAL A 336 -8.27 -10.74 32.13
N ALA A 337 -8.48 -9.56 31.54
CA ALA A 337 -9.70 -8.78 31.71
C ALA A 337 -10.93 -9.52 31.14
N ALA A 338 -10.80 -10.16 29.98
CA ALA A 338 -11.86 -10.97 29.38
C ALA A 338 -12.19 -12.22 30.23
N TYR A 339 -11.17 -12.88 30.78
CA TYR A 339 -11.35 -14.05 31.65
C TYR A 339 -12.09 -13.68 32.94
N ARG A 340 -11.73 -12.55 33.59
CA ARG A 340 -12.40 -12.05 34.80
C ARG A 340 -13.86 -11.64 34.59
N ARG A 341 -14.25 -11.33 33.36
CA ARG A 341 -15.64 -10.94 33.01
C ARG A 341 -16.56 -12.11 32.71
N ARG A 342 -16.09 -13.37 32.76
CA ARG A 342 -17.00 -14.51 32.63
C ARG A 342 -17.90 -14.57 33.86
N PRO A 343 -19.22 -14.32 33.73
CA PRO A 343 -20.13 -14.46 34.86
C PRO A 343 -20.05 -15.90 35.35
N LEU A 344 -19.87 -16.09 36.66
CA LEU A 344 -19.97 -17.39 37.30
C LEU A 344 -21.34 -17.95 36.93
N ARG A 345 -21.34 -18.95 36.05
CA ARG A 345 -22.55 -19.66 35.65
C ARG A 345 -23.05 -20.34 36.91
N SER A 346 -24.05 -19.73 37.57
CA SER A 346 -24.68 -20.33 38.73
C SER A 346 -25.35 -21.60 38.24
N GLU A 347 -24.75 -22.75 38.55
CA GLU A 347 -25.38 -24.04 38.33
C GLU A 347 -26.70 -24.05 39.10
N HIS A 348 -27.79 -23.96 38.35
CA HIS A 348 -29.12 -24.14 38.89
C HIS A 348 -29.30 -25.64 39.10
N ARG A 349 -28.94 -26.10 40.30
CA ARG A 349 -29.19 -27.47 40.75
C ARG A 349 -30.69 -27.60 41.00
N SER A 350 -31.37 -28.33 40.13
CA SER A 350 -32.78 -28.68 40.29
C SER A 350 -32.86 -29.91 41.18
N ASP A 351 -33.51 -29.77 42.34
CA ASP A 351 -34.09 -30.88 43.10
C ASP A 351 -35.56 -31.08 42.66
#